data_AF-A0A835IE30-F1
#
_entry.id   AF-A0A835IE30-F1
#
_cell.length_a   1.000
_cell.length_b   1.000
_cell.length_c   1.000
_cell.angle_alpha   90.00
_cell.angle_beta   90.00
_cell.angle_gamma   90.00
#
_symmetry.space_group_name_H-M   'P 1'
#
loop_
_entity.id
_entity.type
_entity.pdbx_description
1 polymer ?
#
loop_
_entity_poly.entity_id
_entity_poly.type
_entity_poly.pdbx_seq_one_letter_code
_entity_poly.pdbx_strand_id
1 'polypeptide(L)'
;MRSNSLVTNCPEGENICCIMSNGHVVRSLKKFCIVEEIFAKKVITGNVAFELYEVFVNGSCCKDPALATGDDFYLSGLHLAGNTSNLQGSAVIPANVAQIPGLNTLSISMVRIDFRPNGLNPPHTHPRATEILVVLEVHFTLDSSPPAPVTGSSPKP
;
A
#
# COMPACT_ATOMS: atom_id res chain seq x y z
N MET A 1 -35.26 -2.83 -15.99
CA MET A 1 -35.66 -2.13 -14.76
C MET A 1 -35.74 -3.14 -13.63
N ARG A 2 -34.73 -3.18 -12.75
CA ARG A 2 -34.82 -3.84 -11.44
C ARG A 2 -34.46 -2.79 -10.41
N SER A 3 -35.32 -2.66 -9.42
CA SER A 3 -35.41 -1.57 -8.46
C SER A 3 -34.13 -1.40 -7.64
N ASN A 4 -33.63 -0.17 -7.64
CA ASN A 4 -32.71 0.35 -6.63
C ASN A 4 -33.47 0.41 -5.29
N SER A 5 -33.43 -0.66 -4.52
CA SER A 5 -33.78 -0.59 -3.10
C SER A 5 -32.49 -0.43 -2.32
N LEU A 6 -32.18 0.80 -1.93
CA LEU A 6 -31.17 1.10 -0.93
C LEU A 6 -31.61 0.43 0.38
N VAL A 7 -30.90 -0.63 0.77
CA VAL A 7 -31.09 -1.30 2.06
C VAL A 7 -30.41 -0.43 3.12
N THR A 8 -31.20 0.20 4.00
CA THR A 8 -30.75 1.17 5.00
C THR A 8 -30.80 0.67 6.44
N ASN A 9 -30.98 -0.64 6.67
CA ASN A 9 -31.08 -1.20 8.02
C ASN A 9 -29.75 -1.79 8.52
N CYS A 10 -28.89 -0.92 9.06
CA CYS A 10 -27.65 -1.32 9.73
C CYS A 10 -27.77 -2.11 11.06
N PRO A 11 -28.89 -2.12 11.82
CA PRO A 11 -28.96 -2.88 13.08
C PRO A 11 -29.06 -4.41 12.91
N GLU A 12 -29.44 -4.91 11.73
CA GLU A 12 -29.76 -6.34 11.51
C GLU A 12 -28.65 -7.13 10.78
N GLY A 13 -27.47 -6.52 10.55
CA GLY A 13 -26.30 -7.25 10.07
C GLY A 13 -26.33 -7.66 8.59
N GLU A 14 -27.27 -7.17 7.77
CA GLU A 14 -27.37 -7.52 6.35
C GLU A 14 -26.20 -6.99 5.48
N ASN A 15 -25.35 -6.11 6.02
CA ASN A 15 -24.13 -5.62 5.34
C ASN A 15 -22.83 -6.27 5.85
N ILE A 16 -22.92 -7.33 6.66
CA ILE A 16 -21.76 -8.11 7.07
C ILE A 16 -21.18 -8.81 5.83
N CYS A 17 -19.92 -8.54 5.49
CA CYS A 17 -19.15 -9.17 4.39
C CYS A 17 -19.41 -8.70 2.94
N CYS A 18 -20.10 -7.57 2.71
CA CYS A 18 -20.23 -6.98 1.36
C CYS A 18 -19.33 -5.74 1.18
N ILE A 19 -18.31 -5.83 0.31
CA ILE A 19 -17.59 -4.66 -0.20
C ILE A 19 -18.48 -3.97 -1.23
N MET A 20 -18.96 -2.76 -0.93
CA MET A 20 -19.66 -1.92 -1.90
C MET A 20 -18.69 -1.49 -3.02
N SER A 21 -19.00 -1.90 -4.26
CA SER A 21 -18.33 -1.50 -5.49
C SER A 21 -18.02 0.01 -5.51
N ASN A 22 -16.79 0.36 -5.89
CA ASN A 22 -16.33 1.74 -6.02
C ASN A 22 -16.96 2.40 -7.25
N GLY A 23 -18.21 2.85 -7.12
CA GLY A 23 -18.84 3.83 -8.00
C GLY A 23 -19.20 5.06 -7.18
N HIS A 24 -18.57 6.20 -7.47
CA HIS A 24 -18.94 7.57 -7.06
C HIS A 24 -19.78 7.69 -5.77
N VAL A 25 -19.15 7.57 -4.60
CA VAL A 25 -19.75 8.03 -3.34
C VAL A 25 -18.70 8.81 -2.56
N VAL A 26 -18.96 10.09 -2.33
CA VAL A 26 -18.27 10.87 -1.30
C VAL A 26 -18.67 10.24 0.05
N ARG A 27 -17.79 9.42 0.63
CA ARG A 27 -18.04 8.74 1.90
C ARG A 27 -17.63 9.65 3.05
N SER A 28 -18.61 10.08 3.85
CA SER A 28 -18.34 10.64 5.18
C SER A 28 -17.91 9.48 6.09
N LEU A 29 -16.62 9.42 6.42
CA LEU A 29 -16.02 8.47 7.34
C LEU A 29 -16.57 8.72 8.76
N LYS A 30 -17.57 7.93 9.17
CA LYS A 30 -18.10 8.00 10.54
C LYS A 30 -17.50 6.98 11.50
N LYS A 31 -16.80 5.94 11.02
CA LYS A 31 -16.05 4.99 11.86
C LYS A 31 -15.17 4.06 11.02
N PHE A 32 -13.97 3.78 11.53
CA PHE A 32 -13.06 2.75 11.03
C PHE A 32 -13.73 1.38 11.07
N CYS A 33 -13.34 0.49 10.17
CA CYS A 33 -13.93 -0.83 9.92
C CYS A 33 -14.28 -1.57 11.24
N ILE A 34 -15.58 -1.72 11.53
CA ILE A 34 -16.08 -2.47 12.69
C ILE A 34 -16.40 -3.88 12.21
N VAL A 35 -15.74 -4.86 12.79
CA VAL A 35 -16.17 -6.26 12.77
C VAL A 35 -16.50 -6.63 14.21
N GLU A 36 -17.75 -6.94 14.50
CA GLU A 36 -18.19 -7.46 15.80
C GLU A 36 -18.14 -9.00 15.73
N GLU A 37 -17.39 -9.64 16.64
CA GLU A 37 -17.40 -11.10 16.78
C GLU A 37 -18.61 -11.56 17.61
N ILE A 38 -19.49 -12.37 17.02
CA ILE A 38 -20.56 -13.05 17.75
C ILE A 38 -20.01 -14.40 18.24
N PHE A 39 -19.61 -14.48 19.52
CA PHE A 39 -19.30 -15.76 20.15
C PHE A 39 -20.59 -16.54 20.44
N ALA A 40 -20.70 -17.74 19.87
CA ALA A 40 -21.71 -18.71 20.30
C ALA A 40 -21.48 -19.03 21.79
N LYS A 41 -22.46 -18.68 22.65
CA LYS A 41 -22.43 -19.01 24.08
C LYS A 41 -22.45 -20.53 24.28
N LYS A 42 -21.29 -21.12 24.55
CA LYS A 42 -21.19 -22.36 25.34
C LYS A 42 -20.09 -22.17 26.36
N VAL A 43 -20.47 -22.05 27.63
CA VAL A 43 -19.54 -21.95 28.75
C VAL A 43 -18.88 -23.31 28.93
N ILE A 44 -17.60 -23.41 28.60
CA ILE A 44 -16.73 -24.53 28.97
C ILE A 44 -15.64 -23.92 29.87
N THR A 45 -15.55 -24.40 31.10
CA THR A 45 -14.55 -23.92 32.06
C THR A 45 -13.20 -24.57 31.75
N GLY A 46 -12.29 -23.80 31.14
CA GLY A 46 -10.92 -24.20 30.83
C GLY A 46 -10.24 -23.19 29.90
N ASN A 47 -8.90 -23.07 29.95
CA ASN A 47 -8.15 -22.34 28.92
C ASN A 47 -8.03 -23.24 27.69
N VAL A 48 -8.80 -22.94 26.65
CA VAL A 48 -8.65 -23.55 25.33
C VAL A 48 -8.04 -22.47 24.44
N ALA A 49 -6.77 -22.63 24.10
CA ALA A 49 -6.14 -21.84 23.04
C ALA A 49 -6.65 -22.40 21.71
N PHE A 50 -7.52 -21.65 21.04
CA PHE A 50 -7.86 -21.90 19.64
C PHE A 50 -6.81 -21.16 18.80
N GLU A 51 -6.06 -21.88 17.96
CA GLU A 51 -5.41 -21.24 16.83
C GLU A 51 -6.54 -20.74 15.91
N LEU A 52 -6.67 -19.42 15.79
CA LEU A 52 -7.65 -18.81 14.91
C LEU A 52 -7.37 -19.29 13.48
N TYR A 53 -8.33 -19.98 12.88
CA TYR A 53 -8.31 -20.33 11.46
C TYR A 53 -7.98 -19.08 10.63
N GLU A 54 -7.03 -19.18 9.71
CA GLU A 54 -6.74 -18.10 8.75
C GLU A 54 -7.97 -17.87 7.87
N VAL A 55 -8.74 -16.81 8.16
CA VAL A 55 -9.87 -16.40 7.33
C VAL A 55 -9.32 -15.68 6.10
N PHE A 56 -9.58 -16.22 4.91
CA PHE A 56 -9.26 -15.56 3.64
C PHE A 56 -10.27 -14.45 3.35
N VAL A 57 -9.81 -13.20 3.36
CA VAL A 57 -10.59 -12.01 3.00
C VAL A 57 -9.89 -11.22 1.89
N ASN A 58 -10.63 -10.39 1.16
CA ASN A 58 -10.02 -9.44 0.24
C ASN A 58 -9.39 -8.28 1.03
N GLY A 59 -8.06 -8.20 1.07
CA GLY A 59 -7.31 -7.25 1.89
C GLY A 59 -6.70 -7.93 3.12
N SER A 60 -6.96 -7.37 4.31
CA SER A 60 -6.48 -7.93 5.57
C SER A 60 -7.55 -7.76 6.66
N CYS A 61 -7.60 -8.71 7.59
CA CYS A 61 -8.45 -8.59 8.77
C CYS A 61 -8.06 -7.35 9.58
N CYS A 62 -9.05 -6.65 10.10
CA CYS A 62 -8.82 -5.45 10.89
C CYS A 62 -8.56 -5.81 12.35
N LYS A 63 -7.65 -5.06 12.98
CA LYS A 63 -7.50 -5.02 14.43
C LYS A 63 -8.76 -4.41 15.05
N ASP A 64 -9.10 -4.80 16.28
CA ASP A 64 -10.16 -4.14 17.06
C ASP A 64 -9.85 -2.62 17.13
N PRO A 65 -10.77 -1.73 16.70
CA PRO A 65 -10.55 -0.30 16.73
C PRO A 65 -10.29 0.26 18.14
N ALA A 66 -10.75 -0.40 19.20
CA ALA A 66 -10.46 -0.02 20.58
C ALA A 66 -8.99 -0.31 20.97
N LEU A 67 -8.32 -1.20 20.25
CA LEU A 67 -6.91 -1.54 20.43
C LEU A 67 -5.99 -0.81 19.44
N ALA A 68 -6.55 -0.01 18.53
CA ALA A 68 -5.79 0.77 17.58
C ALA A 68 -5.03 1.90 18.29
N THR A 69 -3.79 2.10 17.89
CA THR A 69 -2.86 3.08 18.44
C THR A 69 -2.25 3.93 17.32
N GLY A 70 -1.62 5.05 17.67
CA GLY A 70 -0.92 5.89 16.68
C GLY A 70 0.16 5.13 15.91
N ASP A 71 0.80 4.14 16.54
CA ASP A 71 1.85 3.33 15.93
C ASP A 71 1.34 2.48 14.77
N ASP A 72 0.05 2.12 14.77
CA ASP A 72 -0.57 1.39 13.65
C ASP A 72 -0.64 2.26 12.36
N PHE A 73 -0.50 3.59 12.49
CA PHE A 73 -0.56 4.56 11.38
C PHE A 73 0.78 5.25 11.09
N TYR A 74 1.86 4.81 11.74
CA TYR A 74 3.14 5.50 11.71
C TYR A 74 4.22 4.66 11.02
N LEU A 75 5.00 5.31 10.16
CA LEU A 75 6.24 4.76 9.60
C LEU A 75 7.34 5.81 9.69
N SER A 76 8.47 5.40 10.26
CA SER A 76 9.70 6.20 10.29
C SER A 76 10.66 5.78 9.17
N GLY A 77 11.75 6.52 9.00
CA GLY A 77 12.82 6.17 8.06
C GLY A 77 12.63 6.64 6.63
N LEU A 78 11.43 7.05 6.20
CA LEU A 78 11.20 7.62 4.86
C LEU A 78 11.98 8.93 4.60
N HIS A 79 12.49 9.60 5.65
CA HIS A 79 13.35 10.77 5.51
C HIS A 79 14.80 10.40 5.15
N LEU A 80 15.21 9.15 5.39
CA LEU A 80 16.54 8.64 5.05
C LEU A 80 16.57 8.17 3.61
N ALA A 81 17.67 8.45 2.91
CA ALA A 81 17.88 7.95 1.56
C ALA A 81 18.12 6.44 1.56
N GLY A 82 17.53 5.74 0.60
CA GLY A 82 17.73 4.32 0.38
C GLY A 82 19.11 4.00 -0.20
N ASN A 83 19.54 2.74 -0.05
CA ASN A 83 20.82 2.28 -0.56
C ASN A 83 20.78 2.06 -2.09
N THR A 84 21.32 3.00 -2.85
CA THR A 84 21.43 2.94 -4.31
C THR A 84 22.69 2.23 -4.82
N SER A 85 23.51 1.63 -3.94
CA SER A 85 24.70 0.82 -4.30
C SER A 85 24.28 -0.59 -4.73
N ASN A 86 23.43 -0.66 -5.74
CA ASN A 86 22.90 -1.89 -6.33
C ASN A 86 22.91 -1.80 -7.86
N LEU A 87 22.63 -2.92 -8.53
CA LEU A 87 22.70 -3.03 -10.00
C LEU A 87 21.79 -2.02 -10.73
N GLN A 88 20.68 -1.61 -10.11
CA GLN A 88 19.73 -0.69 -10.73
C GLN A 88 20.06 0.77 -10.45
N GLY A 89 20.93 1.04 -9.47
CA GLY A 89 21.24 2.41 -9.05
C GLY A 89 20.04 3.16 -8.45
N SER A 90 18.99 2.44 -8.04
CA SER A 90 17.79 3.02 -7.43
C SER A 90 17.37 2.23 -6.18
N ALA A 91 16.70 2.89 -5.26
CA ALA A 91 16.17 2.25 -4.05
C ALA A 91 14.68 2.60 -3.91
N VAL A 92 13.84 1.58 -3.81
CA VAL A 92 12.38 1.70 -3.67
C VAL A 92 12.00 1.38 -2.22
N ILE A 93 11.47 2.36 -1.51
CA ILE A 93 11.10 2.25 -0.09
C ILE A 93 9.57 2.33 0.00
N PRO A 94 8.88 1.18 0.18
CA PRO A 94 7.43 1.14 0.20
C PRO A 94 6.86 1.62 1.54
N ALA A 95 5.70 2.26 1.47
CA ALA A 95 4.85 2.63 2.59
C ALA A 95 3.40 2.28 2.24
N ASN A 96 3.11 0.98 2.22
CA ASN A 96 1.79 0.42 1.97
C ASN A 96 1.25 -0.29 3.22
N VAL A 97 0.11 -0.98 3.12
CA VAL A 97 -0.54 -1.66 4.25
C VAL A 97 0.36 -2.67 4.98
N ALA A 98 1.38 -3.21 4.32
CA ALA A 98 2.35 -4.10 4.94
C ALA A 98 3.31 -3.38 5.90
N GLN A 99 3.63 -2.10 5.64
CA GLN A 99 4.46 -1.27 6.52
C GLN A 99 3.63 -0.41 7.47
N ILE A 100 2.42 0.00 7.05
CA ILE A 100 1.51 0.86 7.81
C ILE A 100 0.13 0.17 7.85
N PRO A 101 -0.12 -0.70 8.84
CA PRO A 101 -1.37 -1.48 8.93
C PRO A 101 -2.63 -0.62 8.92
N GLY A 102 -2.55 0.60 9.48
CA GLY A 102 -3.63 1.58 9.50
C GLY A 102 -4.07 2.10 8.13
N LEU A 103 -3.32 1.82 7.06
CA LEU A 103 -3.74 2.11 5.68
C LEU A 103 -4.79 1.12 5.15
N ASN A 104 -5.06 0.03 5.87
CA ASN A 104 -6.09 -0.92 5.45
C ASN A 104 -7.44 -0.19 5.24
N THR A 105 -8.12 -0.49 4.14
CA THR A 105 -9.36 0.15 3.67
C THR A 105 -9.28 1.62 3.24
N LEU A 106 -8.17 2.33 3.46
CA LEU A 106 -8.03 3.76 3.10
C LEU A 106 -7.72 3.99 1.61
N SER A 107 -7.38 2.93 0.87
CA SER A 107 -7.09 2.97 -0.57
C SER A 107 -5.95 3.92 -0.96
N ILE A 108 -5.00 4.14 -0.06
CA ILE A 108 -3.78 4.92 -0.30
C ILE A 108 -2.54 4.10 0.02
N SER A 109 -1.47 4.36 -0.71
CA SER A 109 -0.13 3.89 -0.42
C SER A 109 0.88 4.91 -0.91
N MET A 110 2.09 4.89 -0.36
CA MET A 110 3.17 5.76 -0.77
C MET A 110 4.42 4.94 -1.05
N VAL A 111 5.32 5.50 -1.85
CA VAL A 111 6.66 4.97 -2.07
C VAL A 111 7.63 6.14 -2.16
N ARG A 112 8.81 6.01 -1.55
CA ARG A 112 9.97 6.88 -1.82
C ARG A 112 10.90 6.15 -2.77
N ILE A 113 11.38 6.85 -3.79
CA ILE A 113 12.34 6.30 -4.74
C ILE A 113 13.56 7.22 -4.78
N ASP A 114 14.72 6.67 -4.42
CA ASP A 114 16.00 7.38 -4.51
C ASP A 114 16.80 6.86 -5.70
N PHE A 115 17.48 7.76 -6.41
CA PHE A 115 18.29 7.44 -7.58
C PHE A 115 19.72 7.95 -7.41
N ARG A 116 20.70 7.13 -7.81
CA ARG A 116 22.07 7.58 -8.11
C ARG A 116 22.11 8.13 -9.54
N PRO A 117 23.12 8.94 -9.94
CA PRO A 117 23.35 9.21 -11.36
C PRO A 117 23.32 7.94 -12.22
N ASN A 118 22.57 7.99 -13.32
CA ASN A 118 22.29 6.88 -14.23
C ASN A 118 21.50 5.70 -13.63
N GLY A 119 20.98 5.84 -12.41
CA GLY A 119 20.08 4.87 -11.80
C GLY A 119 18.73 4.81 -12.52
N LEU A 120 18.10 3.64 -12.47
CA LEU A 120 16.85 3.38 -13.17
C LEU A 120 15.88 2.63 -12.25
N ASN A 121 14.60 2.98 -12.34
CA ASN A 121 13.51 2.13 -11.87
C ASN A 121 12.97 1.45 -13.13
N PRO A 122 13.24 0.15 -13.34
CA PRO A 122 12.91 -0.53 -14.59
C PRO A 122 11.45 -0.37 -15.01
N PRO A 123 11.12 -0.47 -16.31
CA PRO A 123 9.74 -0.48 -16.77
C PRO A 123 8.92 -1.52 -16.00
N HIS A 124 7.86 -1.07 -15.33
CA HIS A 124 6.97 -1.90 -14.53
C HIS A 124 5.54 -1.35 -14.58
N THR A 125 4.59 -2.09 -13.99
CA THR A 125 3.18 -1.70 -13.93
C THR A 125 2.61 -1.92 -12.53
N HIS A 126 1.59 -1.13 -12.19
CA HIS A 126 0.79 -1.31 -11.00
C HIS A 126 -0.60 -1.82 -11.41
N PRO A 127 -0.89 -3.14 -11.29
CA PRO A 127 -2.09 -3.73 -11.88
C PRO A 127 -3.41 -3.30 -11.21
N ARG A 128 -3.34 -2.62 -10.05
CA ARG A 128 -4.52 -2.23 -9.24
C ARG A 128 -4.48 -0.79 -8.73
N ALA A 129 -3.55 0.05 -9.21
CA ALA A 129 -3.41 1.42 -8.72
C ALA A 129 -2.86 2.35 -9.82
N THR A 130 -3.32 3.59 -9.78
CA THR A 130 -2.68 4.70 -10.49
C THR A 130 -1.62 5.31 -9.59
N GLU A 131 -0.53 5.81 -10.17
CA GLU A 131 0.57 6.44 -9.45
C GLU A 131 0.65 7.94 -9.79
N ILE A 132 0.95 8.75 -8.78
CA ILE A 132 1.29 10.17 -8.94
C ILE A 132 2.68 10.36 -8.31
N LEU A 133 3.63 10.85 -9.10
CA LEU A 133 5.01 11.09 -8.66
C LEU A 133 5.24 12.57 -8.40
N VAL A 134 5.95 12.85 -7.31
CA VAL A 134 6.44 14.20 -6.98
C VAL A 134 7.95 14.11 -6.81
N VAL A 135 8.68 14.94 -7.57
CA VAL A 135 10.14 15.03 -7.46
C VAL A 135 10.48 15.99 -6.33
N LEU A 136 11.19 15.50 -5.33
CA LEU A 136 11.59 16.30 -4.15
C LEU A 136 12.91 17.04 -4.38
N GLU A 137 13.87 16.40 -5.05
CA GLU A 137 15.21 16.94 -5.24
C GLU A 137 15.83 16.39 -6.52
N VAL A 138 16.64 17.22 -7.19
CA VAL A 138 17.40 16.83 -8.38
C VAL A 138 18.80 17.41 -8.29
N HIS A 139 19.81 16.56 -8.52
CA HIS A 139 21.20 16.94 -8.61
C HIS A 139 21.76 16.61 -10.00
N PHE A 140 22.34 17.60 -10.66
CA PHE A 140 23.00 17.44 -11.95
C PHE A 140 24.50 17.66 -11.80
N THR A 141 25.30 16.74 -12.33
CA THR A 141 26.74 16.94 -12.50
C THR A 141 27.00 17.34 -13.95
N LEU A 142 27.54 18.55 -14.16
CA LEU A 142 28.01 18.95 -15.48
C LEU A 142 29.35 18.25 -15.74
N ASP A 143 29.36 17.37 -16.74
CA ASP A 143 30.61 16.80 -17.22
C ASP A 143 31.33 17.86 -18.06
N SER A 144 32.49 18.29 -17.58
CA SER A 144 33.40 19.19 -18.31
C SER A 144 34.45 18.42 -19.11
N SER A 145 34.38 17.09 -19.13
CA SER A 145 35.32 16.27 -19.88
C SER A 145 35.16 16.51 -21.39
N PRO A 146 36.28 16.69 -22.12
CA PRO A 146 36.23 16.81 -23.56
C PRO A 146 35.68 15.51 -24.17
N PRO A 147 34.87 15.60 -25.25
CA PRO A 147 34.28 14.42 -25.87
C PRO A 147 35.35 13.40 -26.27
N ALA A 148 35.09 12.12 -26.00
CA ALA A 148 36.01 11.04 -26.35
C ALA A 148 36.31 11.07 -27.86
N PRO A 149 37.56 10.84 -28.30
CA PRO A 149 37.90 10.76 -29.72
C PRO A 149 37.06 9.66 -30.38
N VAL A 150 36.35 10.01 -31.45
CA VAL A 150 35.63 9.02 -32.26
C VAL A 150 36.68 8.14 -32.96
N THR A 151 36.96 6.97 -32.41
CA THR A 151 37.78 5.96 -33.09
C THR A 151 36.92 5.37 -34.20
N GLY A 152 37.12 5.83 -35.43
CA GLY A 152 36.49 5.26 -36.61
C GLY A 152 36.93 3.80 -36.79
N SER A 153 36.05 2.86 -36.47
CA SER A 153 36.20 1.49 -36.96
C SER A 153 35.88 1.49 -38.45
N SER A 154 36.93 1.37 -39.27
CA SER A 154 36.80 1.14 -40.71
C SER A 154 35.82 -0.02 -40.96
N PRO A 155 34.91 0.06 -41.95
CA PRO A 155 34.08 -1.06 -42.33
C PRO A 155 34.98 -2.24 -42.67
N LYS A 156 34.76 -3.39 -42.03
CA LYS A 156 35.44 -4.63 -42.38
C LYS A 156 34.97 -5.05 -43.79
N PRO A 157 35.88 -5.42 -44.70
CA PRO A 157 35.53 -5.77 -46.09
C PRO A 157 34.60 -6.98 -46.18
#